data_AF-A0A933TCF7-F1
#
_entry.id   AF-A0A933TCF7-F1
#
_cell.length_a   1.000
_cell.length_b   1.000
_cell.length_c   1.000
_cell.angle_alpha   90.00
_cell.angle_beta   90.00
_cell.angle_gamma   90.00
#
_symmetry.space_group_name_H-M   'P 1'
#
loop_
_entity.id
_entity.type
_entity.pdbx_description
1 polymer ?
#
loop_
_entity_poly.entity_id
_entity_poly.type
_entity_poly.pdbx_seq_one_letter_code
_entity_poly.pdbx_strand_id
1 'polypeptide(L)'
;MSAPVTRNLTILLTDIKGFTDKTSHKSRAEIQQMLDKHKELVLPVLEAKGGKLVKTIGDAFLMTFESPTDAVLAGVQAQEALRQHNCDKEHADRIEIRIAINQGEVNLSDNDVFGEPVNITARIEAIAEAGEVFFTDAVYLAMNKKEVPSSEVGLLQLKGIPEKVRVYKVKRERPVEVGAQVERLPRARRFLQALNPLGAPAVVPSGHAKPRLWRRLGALAIDGVLCALIIGLFWPGETKGVRITRKLKSQPAAAGPGALSVKSPEGDVSVGPDGIKIEGPHGKVAIGKRGVKLDGKDKDLKLHVSLDGVDVEDAAEEEQVYDEDGTTVSRIKKKKDLRFALVWFLYSVLFVKALGTTPGGKICKLAVVPMAGSGPLERKQNLIRAFFSLISGYCLFLGYLWALWERDGRGWHDLMAGTRVTQTQ
;
A
#
# COMPACT_ATOMS: atom_id res chain seq x y z
N MET A 1 24.39 25.36 -19.94
CA MET A 1 23.55 25.37 -18.73
C MET A 1 24.09 26.48 -17.84
N SER A 2 23.30 27.51 -17.55
CA SER A 2 23.72 28.58 -16.62
C SER A 2 23.96 27.96 -15.24
N ALA A 3 24.98 28.41 -14.51
CA ALA A 3 25.19 27.97 -13.14
C ALA A 3 23.96 28.32 -12.27
N PRO A 4 23.55 27.44 -11.33
CA PRO A 4 22.44 27.73 -10.43
C PRO A 4 22.78 28.97 -9.59
N VAL A 5 21.90 29.96 -9.59
CA VAL A 5 22.07 31.19 -8.82
C VAL A 5 21.39 31.03 -7.48
N THR A 6 22.16 31.14 -6.40
CA THR A 6 21.65 31.05 -5.04
C THR A 6 21.25 32.44 -4.51
N ARG A 7 20.06 32.56 -3.93
CA ARG A 7 19.56 33.80 -3.30
C ARG A 7 18.80 33.50 -2.01
N ASN A 8 18.86 34.41 -1.05
CA ASN A 8 17.98 34.36 0.12
C ASN A 8 16.66 35.06 -0.22
N LEU A 9 15.57 34.29 -0.29
CA LEU A 9 14.26 34.78 -0.70
C LEU A 9 13.19 34.35 0.29
N THR A 10 12.11 35.12 0.33
CA THR A 10 10.89 34.74 1.04
C THR A 10 9.98 33.99 0.08
N ILE A 11 9.57 32.79 0.47
CA ILE A 11 8.70 31.89 -0.28
C ILE A 11 7.30 31.97 0.30
N LEU A 12 6.30 32.20 -0.55
CA LEU A 12 4.89 32.16 -0.21
C LEU A 12 4.22 31.05 -1.01
N LEU A 13 3.48 30.19 -0.31
CA LEU A 13 2.61 29.18 -0.89
C LEU A 13 1.16 29.44 -0.50
N THR A 14 0.27 29.31 -1.48
CA THR A 14 -1.18 29.32 -1.28
C THR A 14 -1.79 28.00 -1.74
N ASP A 15 -2.91 27.57 -1.16
CA ASP A 15 -3.67 26.38 -1.57
C ASP A 15 -5.17 26.56 -1.24
N ILE A 16 -6.10 26.08 -2.07
CA ILE A 16 -7.53 26.17 -1.78
C ILE A 16 -7.92 25.03 -0.84
N LYS A 17 -8.42 25.39 0.35
CA LYS A 17 -8.87 24.40 1.33
C LYS A 17 -10.01 23.54 0.77
N GLY A 18 -9.78 22.23 0.79
CA GLY A 18 -10.80 21.25 0.43
C GLY A 18 -11.13 21.26 -1.06
N PHE A 19 -10.19 21.67 -1.91
CA PHE A 19 -10.37 21.72 -3.36
C PHE A 19 -10.93 20.41 -3.93
N THR A 20 -10.36 19.27 -3.55
CA THR A 20 -10.84 17.94 -3.99
C THR A 20 -12.30 17.67 -3.61
N ASP A 21 -12.69 18.06 -2.39
CA ASP A 21 -14.06 17.85 -1.90
C ASP A 21 -15.03 18.82 -2.60
N LYS A 22 -14.63 20.10 -2.74
CA LYS A 22 -15.41 21.16 -3.42
C LYS A 22 -15.61 20.91 -4.91
N THR A 23 -14.73 20.15 -5.55
CA THR A 23 -14.77 19.88 -7.00
C THR A 23 -15.39 18.53 -7.35
N SER A 24 -15.58 17.64 -6.38
CA SER A 24 -16.09 16.27 -6.59
C SER A 24 -17.49 16.19 -7.21
N HIS A 25 -18.33 17.21 -6.98
CA HIS A 25 -19.69 17.31 -7.50
C HIS A 25 -19.87 18.44 -8.53
N LYS A 26 -18.80 19.13 -8.93
CA LYS A 26 -18.85 20.26 -9.87
C LYS A 26 -18.47 19.81 -11.28
N SER A 27 -19.09 20.43 -12.28
CA SER A 27 -18.70 20.27 -13.69
C SER A 27 -17.31 20.87 -13.93
N ARG A 28 -16.66 20.44 -15.03
CA ARG A 28 -15.34 20.97 -15.42
C ARG A 28 -15.36 22.50 -15.61
N ALA A 29 -16.46 23.05 -16.13
CA ALA A 29 -16.62 24.48 -16.36
C ALA A 29 -16.67 25.25 -15.02
N GLU A 30 -17.41 24.75 -14.03
CA GLU A 30 -17.50 25.36 -12.70
C GLU A 30 -16.17 25.32 -11.95
N ILE A 31 -15.41 24.21 -12.09
CA ILE A 31 -14.06 24.09 -11.52
C ILE A 31 -13.13 25.13 -12.16
N GLN A 32 -13.15 25.25 -13.49
CA GLN A 32 -12.31 26.22 -14.19
C GLN A 32 -12.67 27.66 -13.79
N GLN A 33 -13.97 27.99 -13.71
CA GLN A 33 -14.43 29.30 -13.28
C GLN A 33 -13.99 29.63 -11.85
N MET A 34 -14.00 28.65 -10.93
CA MET A 34 -13.49 28.83 -9.57
C MET A 34 -11.99 29.12 -9.57
N LEU A 35 -11.20 28.38 -10.35
CA LEU A 35 -9.75 28.57 -10.47
C LEU A 35 -9.41 29.93 -11.07
N ASP A 36 -10.13 30.34 -12.13
CA ASP A 36 -9.95 31.62 -12.77
C ASP A 36 -10.30 32.75 -11.80
N LYS A 37 -11.38 32.61 -11.03
CA LYS A 37 -11.76 33.61 -10.03
C LYS A 37 -10.77 33.69 -8.87
N HIS A 38 -10.26 32.56 -8.40
CA HIS A 38 -9.18 32.52 -7.41
C HIS A 38 -7.95 33.27 -7.92
N LYS A 39 -7.54 33.01 -9.16
CA LYS A 39 -6.40 33.66 -9.80
C LYS A 39 -6.61 35.18 -9.93
N GLU A 40 -7.79 35.59 -10.38
CA GLU A 40 -8.18 37.01 -10.54
C GLU A 40 -8.13 37.78 -9.21
N LEU A 41 -8.55 37.15 -8.11
CA LEU A 41 -8.60 37.81 -6.81
C LEU A 41 -7.24 37.84 -6.09
N VAL A 42 -6.44 36.77 -6.23
CA VAL A 42 -5.25 36.57 -5.39
C VAL A 42 -3.97 37.08 -6.07
N LEU A 43 -3.74 36.77 -7.35
CA LEU A 43 -2.47 37.13 -7.99
C LEU A 43 -2.21 38.64 -8.04
N PRO A 44 -3.16 39.52 -8.43
CA PRO A 44 -2.89 40.95 -8.49
C PRO A 44 -2.47 41.55 -7.15
N VAL A 45 -3.05 41.03 -6.06
CA VAL A 45 -2.73 41.46 -4.70
C VAL A 45 -1.30 41.03 -4.31
N LEU A 46 -0.93 39.79 -4.65
CA LEU A 46 0.40 39.28 -4.35
C LEU A 46 1.49 39.98 -5.19
N GLU A 47 1.21 40.25 -6.47
CA GLU A 47 2.12 40.95 -7.38
C GLU A 47 2.28 42.43 -7.03
N ALA A 48 1.21 43.11 -6.58
CA ALA A 48 1.25 44.52 -6.16
C ALA A 48 2.21 44.76 -4.97
N LYS A 49 2.52 43.72 -4.19
CA LYS A 49 3.49 43.74 -3.09
C LYS A 49 4.87 43.21 -3.48
N GLY A 50 5.17 43.18 -4.78
CA GLY A 50 6.47 42.75 -5.29
C GLY A 50 6.65 41.22 -5.34
N GLY A 51 5.57 40.46 -5.20
CA GLY A 51 5.58 39.02 -5.37
C GLY A 51 5.83 38.64 -6.83
N LYS A 52 6.71 37.66 -7.04
CA LYS A 52 6.95 37.07 -8.36
C LYS A 52 6.38 35.67 -8.41
N LEU A 53 5.45 35.42 -9.33
CA LEU A 53 4.90 34.10 -9.55
C LEU A 53 5.99 33.20 -10.17
N VAL A 54 6.36 32.14 -9.45
CA VAL A 54 7.29 31.13 -9.95
C VAL A 54 6.53 30.11 -10.78
N LYS A 55 5.51 29.49 -10.17
CA LYS A 55 4.64 28.51 -10.84
C LYS A 55 3.31 28.34 -10.12
N THR A 56 2.36 27.80 -10.87
CA THR A 56 1.08 27.33 -10.37
C THR A 56 1.11 25.80 -10.28
N ILE A 57 0.68 25.24 -9.15
CA ILE A 57 0.62 23.80 -8.90
C ILE A 57 -0.86 23.44 -8.66
N GLY A 58 -1.60 23.24 -9.74
CA GLY A 58 -3.06 23.06 -9.65
C GLY A 58 -3.73 24.37 -9.22
N ASP A 59 -4.32 24.37 -8.03
CA ASP A 59 -4.93 25.54 -7.38
C ASP A 59 -3.97 26.32 -6.48
N ALA A 60 -2.76 25.81 -6.26
CA ALA A 60 -1.74 26.44 -5.43
C ALA A 60 -0.85 27.41 -6.21
N PHE A 61 -0.48 28.54 -5.59
CA PHE A 61 0.52 29.46 -6.12
C PHE A 61 1.82 29.39 -5.32
N LEU A 62 2.94 29.21 -6.01
CA LEU A 62 4.29 29.36 -5.46
C LEU A 62 4.86 30.71 -5.91
N MET A 63 5.09 31.59 -4.95
CA MET A 63 5.60 32.94 -5.19
C MET A 63 6.86 33.22 -4.38
N THR A 64 7.70 34.10 -4.91
CA THR A 64 8.91 34.60 -4.23
C THR A 64 8.80 36.10 -3.98
N PHE A 65 9.36 36.54 -2.86
CA PHE A 65 9.44 37.93 -2.43
C PHE A 65 10.85 38.22 -1.93
N GLU A 66 11.35 39.42 -2.20
CA GLU A 66 12.62 39.91 -1.63
C GLU A 66 12.43 40.32 -0.15
N SER A 67 11.23 40.81 0.21
CA SER A 67 10.90 41.33 1.53
C SER A 67 9.95 40.38 2.29
N PRO A 68 10.32 39.90 3.49
CA PRO A 68 9.44 39.06 4.31
C PRO A 68 8.21 39.81 4.80
N THR A 69 8.35 41.10 5.14
CA THR A 69 7.22 41.94 5.55
C THR A 69 6.18 42.05 4.43
N ASP A 70 6.63 42.30 3.19
CA ASP A 70 5.73 42.43 2.05
C ASP A 70 5.03 41.12 1.73
N ALA A 71 5.71 39.98 1.82
CA ALA A 71 5.10 38.66 1.64
C ALA A 71 3.95 38.44 2.63
N VAL A 72 4.14 38.79 3.90
CA VAL A 72 3.11 38.61 4.93
C VAL A 72 1.96 39.57 4.71
N LEU A 73 2.22 40.85 4.42
CA LEU A 73 1.19 41.83 4.10
C LEU A 73 0.39 41.44 2.85
N ALA A 74 1.06 40.93 1.81
CA ALA A 74 0.43 40.42 0.61
C ALA A 74 -0.52 39.26 0.93
N GLY A 75 -0.07 38.32 1.78
CA GLY A 75 -0.92 37.24 2.28
C GLY A 75 -2.16 37.74 3.02
N VAL A 76 -2.00 38.75 3.89
CA VAL A 76 -3.13 39.36 4.62
C VAL A 76 -4.13 40.00 3.65
N GLN A 77 -3.64 40.75 2.66
CA GLN A 77 -4.50 41.39 1.66
C GLN A 77 -5.22 40.35 0.78
N ALA A 78 -4.55 39.25 0.42
CA ALA A 78 -5.17 38.17 -0.34
C ALA A 78 -6.30 37.49 0.46
N GLN A 79 -6.10 37.27 1.75
CA GLN A 79 -7.16 36.76 2.64
C GLN A 79 -8.34 37.75 2.74
N GLU A 80 -8.06 39.05 2.79
CA GLU A 80 -9.10 40.08 2.85
C GLU A 80 -9.90 40.18 1.53
N ALA A 81 -9.24 40.14 0.38
CA ALA A 81 -9.90 40.13 -0.92
C ALA A 81 -10.85 38.93 -1.07
N LEU A 82 -10.42 37.75 -0.62
CA LEU A 82 -11.26 36.56 -0.59
C LEU A 82 -12.39 36.66 0.44
N ARG A 83 -12.16 37.29 1.60
CA ARG A 83 -13.19 37.53 2.60
C ARG A 83 -14.31 38.40 2.04
N GLN A 84 -13.97 39.48 1.34
CA GLN A 84 -14.92 40.35 0.66
C GLN A 84 -15.68 39.60 -0.44
N HIS A 85 -14.99 38.80 -1.24
CA HIS A 85 -15.64 37.98 -2.25
C HIS A 85 -16.60 36.92 -1.67
N ASN A 86 -16.32 36.43 -0.47
CA ASN A 86 -17.07 35.36 0.19
C ASN A 86 -18.24 35.86 1.05
N CYS A 87 -18.40 37.18 1.26
CA CYS A 87 -19.36 37.71 2.23
C CYS A 87 -20.81 37.30 1.93
N ASP A 88 -21.19 37.29 0.66
CA ASP A 88 -22.56 37.00 0.19
C ASP A 88 -22.70 35.57 -0.35
N LYS A 89 -21.71 34.71 -0.11
CA LYS A 89 -21.65 33.35 -0.64
C LYS A 89 -21.96 32.30 0.39
N GLU A 90 -22.69 31.27 -0.04
CA GLU A 90 -22.84 30.03 0.71
C GLU A 90 -21.50 29.32 0.89
N HIS A 91 -21.36 28.55 1.97
CA HIS A 91 -20.10 27.88 2.33
C HIS A 91 -19.54 26.99 1.19
N ALA A 92 -20.40 26.37 0.39
CA ALA A 92 -20.01 25.52 -0.74
C ALA A 92 -19.31 26.30 -1.88
N ASP A 93 -19.60 27.59 -2.01
CA ASP A 93 -19.09 28.45 -3.09
C ASP A 93 -18.04 29.46 -2.63
N ARG A 94 -17.70 29.44 -1.33
CA ARG A 94 -16.59 30.24 -0.79
C ARG A 94 -15.25 29.71 -1.28
N ILE A 95 -14.39 30.63 -1.69
CA ILE A 95 -12.98 30.33 -2.00
C ILE A 95 -12.17 30.66 -0.76
N GLU A 96 -11.69 29.62 -0.08
CA GLU A 96 -10.93 29.77 1.16
C GLU A 96 -9.53 29.21 0.94
N ILE A 97 -8.51 30.03 1.16
CA ILE A 97 -7.13 29.63 0.96
C ILE A 97 -6.37 29.52 2.26
N ARG A 98 -5.36 28.67 2.25
CA ARG A 98 -4.30 28.61 3.25
C ARG A 98 -3.11 29.37 2.71
N ILE A 99 -2.40 30.09 3.57
CA ILE A 99 -1.16 30.77 3.18
C ILE A 99 -0.06 30.38 4.15
N ALA A 100 1.07 29.94 3.60
CA ALA A 100 2.29 29.70 4.36
C ALA A 100 3.47 30.46 3.78
N ILE A 101 4.32 30.97 4.66
CA ILE A 101 5.46 31.79 4.29
C ILE A 101 6.71 31.31 5.04
N ASN A 102 7.83 31.19 4.33
CA ASN A 102 9.13 30.92 4.93
C ASN A 102 10.19 31.75 4.24
N GLN A 103 11.33 31.97 4.88
CA GLN A 103 12.46 32.65 4.29
C GLN A 103 13.71 31.79 4.42
N GLY A 104 14.54 31.80 3.39
CA GLY A 104 15.87 31.21 3.43
C GLY A 104 16.55 31.15 2.08
N GLU A 105 17.70 30.50 2.07
CA GLU A 105 18.50 30.33 0.87
C GLU A 105 17.88 29.33 -0.11
N VAL A 106 17.70 29.76 -1.35
CA VAL A 106 17.10 28.97 -2.43
C VAL A 106 17.96 29.06 -3.69
N ASN A 107 17.93 27.98 -4.47
CA ASN A 107 18.56 27.90 -5.77
C ASN A 107 17.53 28.22 -6.86
N LEU A 108 17.89 29.15 -7.74
CA LEU A 108 17.11 29.54 -8.89
C LEU A 108 17.67 28.82 -10.13
N SER A 109 16.80 28.12 -10.85
CA SER A 109 17.13 27.46 -12.13
C SER A 109 15.93 27.52 -13.06
N ASP A 110 16.13 28.00 -14.29
CA ASP A 110 15.13 27.97 -15.37
C ASP A 110 13.71 28.43 -14.95
N ASN A 111 13.64 29.52 -14.18
CA ASN A 111 12.40 30.10 -13.64
C ASN A 111 11.67 29.24 -12.60
N ASP A 112 12.37 28.30 -11.96
CA ASP A 112 11.89 27.54 -10.80
C ASP A 112 12.76 27.83 -9.56
N VAL A 113 12.23 27.51 -8.38
CA VAL A 113 12.87 27.73 -7.09
C VAL A 113 12.94 26.43 -6.31
N PHE A 114 14.14 26.08 -5.85
CA PHE A 114 14.39 24.85 -5.10
C PHE A 114 15.15 25.14 -3.82
N GLY A 115 14.90 24.33 -2.80
CA GLY A 115 15.64 24.39 -1.55
C GLY A 115 14.81 23.90 -0.38
N GLU A 116 15.48 23.77 0.76
CA GLU A 116 14.82 23.49 2.02
C GLU A 116 13.72 24.49 2.38
N PRO A 117 13.88 25.83 2.14
CA PRO A 117 12.82 26.78 2.47
C PRO A 117 11.50 26.50 1.76
N VAL A 118 11.54 26.08 0.49
CA VAL A 118 10.35 25.72 -0.30
C VAL A 118 9.66 24.50 0.31
N ASN A 119 10.45 23.48 0.69
CA ASN A 119 9.93 22.27 1.31
C ASN A 119 9.27 22.54 2.67
N ILE A 120 9.90 23.36 3.53
CA ILE A 120 9.34 23.77 4.82
C ILE A 120 8.03 24.55 4.60
N THR A 121 8.00 25.49 3.65
CA THR A 121 6.80 26.28 3.33
C THR A 121 5.63 25.37 2.97
N ALA A 122 5.86 24.36 2.11
CA ALA A 122 4.83 23.41 1.72
C ALA A 122 4.33 22.53 2.88
N ARG A 123 5.16 22.29 3.90
CA ARG A 123 4.75 21.57 5.11
C ARG A 123 3.92 22.43 6.05
N ILE A 124 4.20 23.72 6.09
CA ILE A 124 3.44 24.70 6.88
C ILE A 124 2.10 24.97 6.22
N GLU A 125 2.04 25.10 4.90
CA GLU A 125 0.79 25.25 4.14
C GLU A 125 -0.18 24.11 4.48
N ALA A 126 0.31 22.86 4.42
CA ALA A 126 -0.50 21.68 4.66
C ALA A 126 -1.15 21.62 6.07
N ILE A 127 -0.60 22.33 7.05
CA ILE A 127 -1.15 22.42 8.42
C ILE A 127 -1.82 23.77 8.72
N ALA A 128 -1.67 24.75 7.84
CA ALA A 128 -2.24 26.07 8.01
C ALA A 128 -3.77 25.99 7.95
N GLU A 129 -4.41 26.82 8.76
CA GLU A 129 -5.86 26.95 8.76
C GLU A 129 -6.30 27.86 7.60
N ALA A 130 -7.47 27.60 7.04
CA ALA A 130 -8.03 28.46 6.00
C ALA A 130 -8.33 29.86 6.54
N GLY A 131 -8.07 30.86 5.70
CA GLY A 131 -8.23 32.26 6.06
C GLY A 131 -7.09 32.80 6.93
N GLU A 132 -6.11 31.99 7.31
CA GLU A 132 -4.99 32.40 8.15
C GLU A 132 -3.70 32.50 7.32
N VAL A 133 -2.74 33.27 7.84
CA VAL A 133 -1.40 33.42 7.26
C VAL A 133 -0.40 32.89 8.25
N PHE A 134 0.21 31.75 7.93
CA PHE A 134 1.19 31.07 8.78
C PHE A 134 2.60 31.36 8.27
N PHE A 135 3.56 31.53 9.17
CA PHE A 135 4.94 31.76 8.78
C PHE A 135 5.94 31.29 9.83
N THR A 136 7.19 31.06 9.40
CA THR A 136 8.26 30.55 10.25
C THR A 136 8.90 31.62 11.12
N ASP A 137 9.72 31.17 12.07
CA ASP A 137 10.63 32.03 12.83
C ASP A 137 11.56 32.85 11.94
N ALA A 138 12.03 32.31 10.82
CA ALA A 138 12.90 33.03 9.90
C ALA A 138 12.22 34.31 9.38
N VAL A 139 10.95 34.21 8.97
CA VAL A 139 10.13 35.36 8.55
C VAL A 139 9.86 36.28 9.74
N TYR A 140 9.49 35.72 10.90
CA TYR A 140 9.18 36.50 12.09
C TYR A 140 10.36 37.36 12.57
N LEU A 141 11.59 36.84 12.47
CA LEU A 141 12.81 37.53 12.87
C LEU A 141 13.22 38.62 11.88
N ALA A 142 12.96 38.42 10.58
CA ALA A 142 13.37 39.34 9.53
C ALA A 142 12.31 40.40 9.16
N MET A 143 11.04 40.19 9.49
CA MET A 143 9.95 41.12 9.16
C MET A 143 9.85 42.31 10.13
N ASN A 144 9.18 43.38 9.68
CA ASN A 144 8.78 44.47 10.56
C ASN A 144 7.54 44.09 11.40
N LYS A 145 7.79 43.68 12.64
CA LYS A 145 6.76 43.23 13.60
C LYS A 145 5.73 44.31 13.97
N LYS A 146 6.03 45.60 13.74
CA LYS A 146 5.08 46.69 14.01
C LYS A 146 3.98 46.78 12.96
N GLU A 147 4.27 46.39 11.73
CA GLU A 147 3.31 46.42 10.62
C GLU A 147 2.41 45.18 10.60
N VAL A 148 2.88 44.08 11.19
CA VAL A 148 2.17 42.79 11.20
C VAL A 148 2.05 42.24 12.62
N PRO A 149 0.98 42.61 13.35
CA PRO A 149 0.67 42.00 14.64
C PRO A 149 0.56 40.48 14.51
N SER A 150 1.29 39.74 15.34
CA SER A 150 1.46 38.29 15.18
C SER A 150 1.40 37.55 16.51
N SER A 151 1.04 36.27 16.45
CA SER A 151 1.01 35.35 17.59
C SER A 151 1.74 34.07 17.26
N GLU A 152 2.42 33.50 18.25
CA GLU A 152 3.05 32.20 18.11
C GLU A 152 1.98 31.09 18.09
N VAL A 153 2.11 30.16 17.13
CA VAL A 153 1.34 28.92 17.08
C VAL A 153 2.04 27.84 17.90
N GLY A 154 3.37 27.78 17.81
CA GLY A 154 4.23 26.94 18.64
C GLY A 154 5.37 26.30 17.86
N LEU A 155 6.06 25.38 18.54
CA LEU A 155 7.19 24.63 18.00
C LEU A 155 6.71 23.30 17.39
N LEU A 156 6.72 23.20 16.05
CA LEU A 156 6.11 22.10 15.30
C LEU A 156 7.15 21.19 14.66
N GLN A 157 7.00 19.88 14.84
CA GLN A 157 7.79 18.89 14.10
C GLN A 157 7.13 18.65 12.74
N LEU A 158 7.75 19.12 11.66
CA LEU A 158 7.24 18.97 10.31
C LEU A 158 7.71 17.62 9.70
N LYS A 159 6.86 16.98 8.88
CA LYS A 159 7.20 15.70 8.23
C LYS A 159 8.42 15.88 7.31
N GLY A 160 9.52 15.20 7.64
CA GLY A 160 10.75 15.19 6.84
C GLY A 160 11.71 16.35 7.14
N ILE A 161 11.42 17.18 8.14
CA ILE A 161 12.35 18.19 8.66
C ILE A 161 12.85 17.69 10.02
N PRO A 162 14.16 17.52 10.23
CA PRO A 162 14.71 16.95 11.47
C PRO A 162 14.48 17.88 12.66
N GLU A 163 14.60 19.19 12.43
CA GLU A 163 14.43 20.20 13.45
C GLU A 163 12.97 20.61 13.60
N LYS A 164 12.59 20.99 14.82
CA LYS A 164 11.27 21.58 15.04
C LYS A 164 11.29 23.02 14.57
N VAL A 165 10.30 23.39 13.78
CA VAL A 165 10.15 24.74 13.24
C VAL A 165 9.17 25.50 14.11
N ARG A 166 9.58 26.67 14.61
CA ARG A 166 8.65 27.58 15.29
C ARG A 166 7.79 28.28 14.26
N VAL A 167 6.48 28.25 14.48
CA VAL A 167 5.48 28.80 13.57
C VAL A 167 4.68 29.88 14.27
N TYR A 168 4.38 30.92 13.52
CA TYR A 168 3.59 32.08 13.90
C TYR A 168 2.43 32.24 12.93
N LYS A 169 1.45 33.04 13.36
CA LYS A 169 0.34 33.47 12.52
C LYS A 169 0.00 34.93 12.77
N VAL A 170 -0.54 35.60 11.75
CA VAL A 170 -1.01 36.99 11.86
C VAL A 170 -2.20 37.05 12.80
N LYS A 171 -2.21 38.02 13.73
CA LYS A 171 -3.36 38.29 14.59
C LYS A 171 -4.42 39.02 13.78
N ARG A 172 -5.63 38.48 13.75
CA ARG A 172 -6.79 39.21 13.23
C ARG A 172 -7.19 40.29 14.23
N GLU A 173 -7.19 41.55 13.81
CA GLU A 173 -7.93 42.59 14.52
C GLU A 173 -9.43 42.29 14.35
N ARG A 174 -10.03 41.70 15.38
CA ARG A 174 -11.48 41.80 15.54
C ARG A 174 -11.77 43.23 16.04
N PRO A 175 -12.86 43.89 15.60
CA PRO A 175 -13.40 45.00 16.39
C PRO A 175 -13.58 44.48 17.82
N VAL A 176 -12.99 45.18 18.77
CA VAL A 176 -12.96 44.76 20.17
C VAL A 176 -14.38 44.85 20.73
N GLU A 177 -15.05 43.72 20.88
CA GLU A 177 -16.06 43.57 21.92
C GLU A 177 -15.34 43.16 23.20
N VAL A 178 -15.28 44.12 24.14
CA VAL A 178 -14.79 43.91 25.49
C VAL A 178 -15.76 42.97 26.21
N GLY A 179 -15.34 41.74 26.50
CA GLY A 179 -16.12 40.86 27.36
C GLY A 179 -15.64 39.41 27.45
N ALA A 180 -15.37 38.99 28.69
CA ALA A 180 -15.39 37.62 29.20
C ALA A 180 -14.17 36.69 28.95
N GLN A 181 -13.33 36.69 30.00
CA GLN A 181 -12.72 35.56 30.72
C GLN A 181 -12.20 34.30 29.98
N VAL A 182 -10.95 34.02 30.32
CA VAL A 182 -10.16 32.82 30.04
C VAL A 182 -10.80 31.58 30.68
N GLU A 183 -11.17 30.60 29.86
CA GLU A 183 -11.44 29.24 30.33
C GLU A 183 -10.54 28.23 29.59
N ARG A 184 -9.82 27.42 30.37
CA ARG A 184 -8.78 26.48 29.92
C ARG A 184 -9.40 25.28 29.20
N LEU A 185 -8.87 24.92 28.03
CA LEU A 185 -9.27 23.70 27.31
C LEU A 185 -8.86 22.41 28.05
N PRO A 186 -9.72 21.37 28.08
CA PRO A 186 -9.48 20.14 28.83
C PRO A 186 -8.54 19.14 28.11
N ARG A 187 -7.79 18.43 28.94
CA ARG A 187 -6.86 17.33 28.63
C ARG A 187 -7.57 16.13 28.00
N ALA A 188 -7.68 16.07 26.67
CA ALA A 188 -8.16 14.85 26.01
C ALA A 188 -7.53 14.65 24.62
N ARG A 189 -6.20 14.48 24.54
CA ARG A 189 -5.56 13.90 23.35
C ARG A 189 -4.20 13.24 23.59
N ARG A 190 -3.85 12.96 24.85
CA ARG A 190 -2.60 12.28 25.23
C ARG A 190 -2.67 10.75 25.28
N PHE A 191 -3.81 10.14 24.95
CA PHE A 191 -4.01 8.71 25.19
C PHE A 191 -3.86 7.76 23.99
N LEU A 192 -3.48 8.23 22.80
CA LEU A 192 -3.30 7.35 21.61
C LEU A 192 -1.90 7.35 20.99
N GLN A 193 -0.89 7.92 21.67
CA GLN A 193 0.51 7.85 21.24
C GLN A 193 1.39 6.89 22.07
N ALA A 194 0.81 6.19 23.04
CA ALA A 194 1.54 5.31 23.96
C ALA A 194 1.64 3.84 23.50
N LEU A 195 1.22 3.50 22.28
CA LEU A 195 1.34 2.15 21.72
C LEU A 195 1.98 2.18 20.33
N ASN A 196 3.28 2.47 20.26
CA ASN A 196 4.09 1.94 19.16
C ASN A 196 5.56 1.77 19.60
N PRO A 197 5.91 0.66 20.26
CA PRO A 197 7.31 0.29 20.44
C PRO A 197 7.83 -0.35 19.15
N LEU A 198 9.06 0.02 18.77
CA LEU A 198 9.87 -0.41 17.60
C LEU A 198 9.88 0.58 16.44
N GLY A 199 11.04 1.24 16.31
CA GLY A 199 11.34 2.27 15.32
C GLY A 199 11.23 1.78 13.88
N ALA A 200 10.23 2.30 13.17
CA ALA A 200 10.21 2.32 11.71
C ALA A 200 10.66 3.72 11.23
N PRO A 201 11.58 3.82 10.26
CA PRO A 201 12.07 5.10 9.76
C PRO A 201 10.96 5.91 9.06
N ALA A 202 10.93 7.22 9.35
CA ALA A 202 9.97 8.14 8.77
C ALA A 202 10.20 8.32 7.26
N VAL A 203 9.16 8.06 6.49
CA VAL A 203 9.20 7.96 5.03
C VAL A 203 8.84 9.29 4.36
N VAL A 204 9.78 9.82 3.55
CA VAL A 204 9.65 11.06 2.76
C VAL A 204 8.70 10.83 1.57
N PRO A 205 7.63 11.62 1.38
CA PRO A 205 6.78 11.46 0.19
C PRO A 205 7.54 11.96 -1.05
N SER A 206 7.78 11.09 -2.03
CA SER A 206 8.31 11.48 -3.35
C SER A 206 7.17 11.87 -4.27
N GLY A 207 7.48 12.73 -5.25
CA GLY A 207 6.58 13.16 -6.32
C GLY A 207 6.25 12.07 -7.35
N HIS A 208 5.92 10.86 -6.91
CA HIS A 208 5.40 9.81 -7.79
C HIS A 208 3.91 9.62 -7.49
N ALA A 209 3.08 9.72 -8.52
CA ALA A 209 1.64 9.54 -8.39
C ALA A 209 1.34 8.17 -7.76
N LYS A 210 0.45 8.18 -6.76
CA LYS A 210 -0.01 6.94 -6.12
C LYS A 210 -0.82 6.14 -7.13
N PRO A 211 -0.45 4.88 -7.41
CA PRO A 211 -1.21 4.07 -8.33
C PRO A 211 -2.59 3.74 -7.75
N ARG A 212 -3.62 3.77 -8.60
CA ARG A 212 -5.00 3.42 -8.22
C ARG A 212 -5.07 2.00 -7.66
N LEU A 213 -5.91 1.79 -6.66
CA LEU A 213 -6.05 0.52 -5.92
C LEU A 213 -6.23 -0.70 -6.83
N TRP A 214 -7.13 -0.61 -7.81
CA TRP A 214 -7.41 -1.72 -8.73
C TRP A 214 -6.17 -2.19 -9.51
N ARG A 215 -5.19 -1.31 -9.75
CA ARG A 215 -3.94 -1.68 -10.44
C ARG A 215 -3.06 -2.55 -9.55
N ARG A 216 -3.06 -2.27 -8.25
CA ARG A 216 -2.32 -3.08 -7.27
C ARG A 216 -2.96 -4.44 -7.06
N LEU A 217 -4.29 -4.47 -6.97
CA LEU A 217 -5.05 -5.72 -6.91
C LEU A 217 -4.91 -6.54 -8.20
N GLY A 218 -4.94 -5.88 -9.35
CA GLY A 218 -4.69 -6.50 -10.66
C GLY A 218 -3.27 -7.08 -10.77
N ALA A 219 -2.25 -6.33 -10.35
CA ALA A 219 -0.88 -6.82 -10.32
C ALA A 219 -0.74 -8.07 -9.43
N LEU A 220 -1.31 -8.03 -8.22
CA LEU A 220 -1.29 -9.16 -7.28
C LEU A 220 -1.99 -10.40 -7.86
N ALA A 221 -3.13 -10.22 -8.54
CA ALA A 221 -3.84 -11.32 -9.18
C ALA A 221 -3.03 -11.97 -10.30
N ILE A 222 -2.41 -11.15 -11.18
CA ILE A 222 -1.55 -11.63 -12.27
C ILE A 222 -0.37 -12.43 -11.71
N ASP A 223 0.33 -11.89 -10.71
CA ASP A 223 1.48 -12.55 -10.09
C ASP A 223 1.08 -13.86 -9.38
N GLY A 224 -0.10 -13.88 -8.74
CA GLY A 224 -0.66 -15.07 -8.10
C GLY A 224 -0.94 -16.20 -9.11
N VAL A 225 -1.51 -15.87 -10.27
CA VAL A 225 -1.74 -16.83 -11.36
C VAL A 225 -0.41 -17.34 -11.93
N LEU A 226 0.57 -16.45 -12.14
CA LEU A 226 1.90 -16.86 -12.62
C LEU A 226 2.60 -17.80 -11.65
N CYS A 227 2.53 -17.53 -10.34
CA CYS A 227 3.08 -18.43 -9.33
C CYS A 227 2.36 -19.79 -9.31
N ALA A 228 1.02 -19.80 -9.44
CA ALA A 228 0.25 -21.04 -9.54
C ALA A 228 0.61 -21.86 -10.78
N LEU A 229 0.84 -21.22 -11.92
CA LEU A 229 1.31 -21.88 -13.14
C LEU A 229 2.73 -22.44 -12.97
N ILE A 230 3.65 -21.70 -12.35
CA ILE A 230 5.00 -22.19 -12.04
C ILE A 230 4.92 -23.43 -11.14
N ILE A 231 4.08 -23.42 -10.11
CA ILE A 231 3.88 -24.58 -9.26
C ILE A 231 3.29 -25.74 -10.06
N GLY A 232 2.30 -25.50 -10.92
CA GLY A 232 1.72 -26.54 -11.78
C GLY A 232 2.71 -27.14 -12.78
N LEU A 233 3.67 -26.35 -13.26
CA LEU A 233 4.71 -26.76 -14.22
C LEU A 233 5.84 -27.55 -13.55
N PHE A 234 6.36 -27.07 -12.42
CA PHE A 234 7.52 -27.66 -11.75
C PHE A 234 7.14 -28.67 -10.65
N TRP A 235 5.88 -28.65 -10.22
CA TRP A 235 5.34 -29.49 -9.16
C TRP A 235 3.91 -29.94 -9.45
N PRO A 236 3.65 -30.58 -10.62
CA PRO A 236 2.34 -31.11 -10.95
C PRO A 236 1.84 -31.96 -9.79
N GLY A 237 0.65 -31.63 -9.28
CA GLY A 237 0.21 -32.08 -7.96
C GLY A 237 0.22 -33.59 -7.81
N GLU A 238 0.79 -34.09 -6.72
CA GLU A 238 0.49 -35.44 -6.23
C GLU A 238 -1.00 -35.49 -5.90
N THR A 239 -1.71 -36.41 -6.56
CA THR A 239 -3.12 -36.71 -6.29
C THR A 239 -3.27 -37.08 -4.82
N LYS A 240 -3.91 -36.23 -4.02
CA LYS A 240 -4.25 -36.53 -2.63
C LYS A 240 -5.28 -37.67 -2.60
N GLY A 241 -4.81 -38.90 -2.49
CA GLY A 241 -5.65 -40.04 -2.13
C GLY A 241 -6.12 -39.89 -0.69
N VAL A 242 -7.43 -39.94 -0.46
CA VAL A 242 -8.01 -40.03 0.88
C VAL A 242 -7.83 -41.47 1.37
N ARG A 243 -7.00 -41.70 2.39
CA ARG A 243 -6.82 -43.01 3.02
C ARG A 243 -7.86 -43.13 4.16
N ILE A 244 -8.89 -43.96 3.98
CA ILE A 244 -9.84 -44.33 5.04
C ILE A 244 -9.41 -45.70 5.57
N THR A 245 -8.83 -45.75 6.77
CA THR A 245 -8.53 -47.01 7.46
C THR A 245 -9.71 -47.37 8.36
N ARG A 246 -10.46 -48.41 8.00
CA ARG A 246 -11.43 -49.04 8.90
C ARG A 246 -10.78 -50.31 9.44
N LYS A 247 -10.53 -50.39 10.76
CA LYS A 247 -10.13 -51.65 11.40
C LYS A 247 -11.27 -52.65 11.25
N LEU A 248 -11.13 -53.62 10.35
CA LEU A 248 -11.94 -54.83 10.35
C LEU A 248 -11.31 -55.82 11.33
N LYS A 249 -12.09 -56.24 12.32
CA LYS A 249 -11.78 -57.43 13.13
C LYS A 249 -11.77 -58.63 12.18
N SER A 250 -10.60 -59.18 11.90
CA SER A 250 -10.47 -60.47 11.22
C SER A 250 -10.82 -61.60 12.19
N GLN A 251 -11.81 -62.42 11.83
CA GLN A 251 -11.90 -63.82 12.26
C GLN A 251 -11.21 -64.70 11.21
N PRO A 252 -10.57 -65.82 11.58
CA PRO A 252 -9.79 -66.61 10.65
C PRO A 252 -10.67 -67.62 9.91
N ALA A 253 -10.44 -67.80 8.60
CA ALA A 253 -10.88 -68.98 7.88
C ALA A 253 -9.83 -69.39 6.86
N ALA A 254 -9.52 -70.69 6.85
CA ALA A 254 -8.40 -71.32 6.20
C ALA A 254 -8.66 -71.72 4.73
N ALA A 255 -7.56 -72.09 4.05
CA ALA A 255 -7.43 -73.17 3.04
C ALA A 255 -7.16 -72.79 1.55
N GLY A 256 -6.02 -73.31 1.05
CA GLY A 256 -5.92 -74.19 -0.14
C GLY A 256 -5.88 -73.59 -1.57
N PRO A 257 -4.96 -74.05 -2.46
CA PRO A 257 -4.74 -73.43 -3.78
C PRO A 257 -5.63 -74.03 -4.88
N GLY A 258 -6.35 -73.18 -5.61
CA GLY A 258 -7.10 -73.57 -6.81
C GLY A 258 -7.63 -72.34 -7.55
N ALA A 259 -7.19 -72.13 -8.80
CA ALA A 259 -7.60 -71.00 -9.62
C ALA A 259 -9.10 -71.09 -9.96
N LEU A 260 -9.91 -70.19 -9.39
CA LEU A 260 -11.32 -70.02 -9.72
C LEU A 260 -11.47 -69.05 -10.90
N SER A 261 -12.16 -69.50 -11.94
CA SER A 261 -12.61 -68.70 -13.07
C SER A 261 -14.13 -68.70 -13.07
N VAL A 262 -14.76 -67.52 -12.96
CA VAL A 262 -16.22 -67.37 -13.02
C VAL A 262 -16.55 -66.55 -14.25
N LYS A 263 -17.36 -67.13 -15.14
CA LYS A 263 -17.85 -66.46 -16.35
C LYS A 263 -19.18 -65.77 -16.03
N SER A 264 -19.24 -64.47 -16.29
CA SER A 264 -20.45 -63.65 -16.15
C SER A 264 -20.75 -62.97 -17.49
N PRO A 265 -22.02 -62.76 -17.88
CA PRO A 265 -22.37 -62.11 -19.14
C PRO A 265 -21.88 -60.65 -19.27
N GLU A 266 -21.39 -60.03 -18.20
CA GLU A 266 -20.81 -58.67 -18.20
C GLU A 266 -19.27 -58.64 -18.24
N GLY A 267 -18.60 -59.82 -18.26
CA GLY A 267 -17.15 -59.95 -18.38
C GLY A 267 -16.59 -61.18 -17.67
N ASP A 268 -15.48 -61.70 -18.19
CA ASP A 268 -14.80 -62.89 -17.65
C ASP A 268 -13.77 -62.49 -16.58
N VAL A 269 -13.87 -63.09 -15.39
CA VAL A 269 -12.92 -62.90 -14.28
C VAL A 269 -12.08 -64.17 -14.09
N SER A 270 -10.76 -64.03 -14.17
CA SER A 270 -9.81 -65.13 -13.98
C SER A 270 -8.74 -64.78 -12.94
N VAL A 271 -8.44 -65.73 -12.05
CA VAL A 271 -7.43 -65.58 -10.99
C VAL A 271 -6.25 -66.52 -11.27
N GLY A 272 -5.09 -65.96 -11.60
CA GLY A 272 -3.85 -66.70 -11.87
C GLY A 272 -2.75 -66.42 -10.83
N PRO A 273 -1.61 -67.14 -10.90
CA PRO A 273 -0.52 -67.01 -9.92
C PRO A 273 0.13 -65.62 -9.85
N ASP A 274 -0.06 -64.79 -10.88
CA ASP A 274 0.44 -63.41 -10.96
C ASP A 274 -0.62 -62.33 -10.65
N GLY A 275 -1.87 -62.73 -10.34
CA GLY A 275 -2.96 -61.82 -9.92
C GLY A 275 -4.31 -62.02 -10.63
N ILE A 276 -5.22 -61.05 -10.47
CA ILE A 276 -6.61 -61.11 -10.96
C ILE A 276 -6.73 -60.35 -12.29
N LYS A 277 -7.33 -60.99 -13.31
CA LYS A 277 -7.62 -60.39 -14.61
C LYS A 277 -9.12 -60.37 -14.87
N ILE A 278 -9.63 -59.21 -15.29
CA ILE A 278 -11.04 -58.98 -15.64
C ILE A 278 -11.08 -58.47 -17.08
N GLU A 279 -11.73 -59.21 -17.97
CA GLU A 279 -11.94 -58.83 -19.37
C GLU A 279 -13.42 -58.59 -19.62
N GLY A 280 -13.80 -57.33 -19.86
CA GLY A 280 -15.16 -56.91 -20.19
C GLY A 280 -15.20 -56.10 -21.50
N PRO A 281 -16.40 -55.82 -22.03
CA PRO A 281 -16.59 -55.21 -23.35
C PRO A 281 -16.00 -53.78 -23.47
N HIS A 282 -15.74 -53.10 -22.35
CA HIS A 282 -15.21 -51.72 -22.32
C HIS A 282 -13.72 -51.60 -21.97
N GLY A 283 -12.99 -52.72 -21.81
CA GLY A 283 -11.54 -52.69 -21.59
C GLY A 283 -11.03 -53.83 -20.71
N LYS A 284 -9.70 -53.96 -20.65
CA LYS A 284 -9.03 -55.01 -19.86
C LYS A 284 -8.40 -54.41 -18.61
N VAL A 285 -8.67 -55.05 -17.46
CA VAL A 285 -8.10 -54.68 -16.16
C VAL A 285 -7.27 -55.83 -15.63
N ALA A 286 -5.98 -55.57 -15.39
CA ALA A 286 -5.06 -56.55 -14.81
C ALA A 286 -4.47 -56.02 -13.51
N ILE A 287 -4.66 -56.77 -12.43
CA ILE A 287 -4.12 -56.46 -11.10
C ILE A 287 -2.99 -57.46 -10.84
N GLY A 288 -1.74 -57.00 -10.90
CA GLY A 288 -0.56 -57.82 -10.64
C GLY A 288 0.27 -57.30 -9.47
N LYS A 289 1.30 -58.06 -9.07
CA LYS A 289 2.19 -57.74 -7.91
C LYS A 289 2.89 -56.37 -7.96
N ARG A 290 2.90 -55.68 -9.10
CA ARG A 290 3.51 -54.35 -9.30
C ARG A 290 2.48 -53.21 -9.49
N GLY A 291 1.20 -53.47 -9.23
CA GLY A 291 0.11 -52.49 -9.34
C GLY A 291 -0.91 -52.80 -10.45
N VAL A 292 -1.90 -51.93 -10.58
CA VAL A 292 -3.05 -52.07 -11.51
C VAL A 292 -2.70 -51.46 -12.87
N LYS A 293 -2.90 -52.21 -13.96
CA LYS A 293 -2.85 -51.69 -15.34
C LYS A 293 -4.24 -51.69 -15.96
N LEU A 294 -4.63 -50.55 -16.51
CA LEU A 294 -5.88 -50.34 -17.25
C LEU A 294 -5.52 -50.06 -18.72
N ASP A 295 -6.14 -50.79 -19.64
CA ASP A 295 -6.05 -50.51 -21.07
C ASP A 295 -7.46 -50.47 -21.66
N GLY A 296 -7.89 -49.28 -22.08
CA GLY A 296 -9.24 -48.98 -22.53
C GLY A 296 -9.32 -47.65 -23.29
N LYS A 297 -10.19 -47.59 -24.31
CA LYS A 297 -10.24 -46.49 -25.29
C LYS A 297 -10.97 -45.22 -24.81
N ASP A 298 -11.66 -45.24 -23.66
CA ASP A 298 -12.41 -44.09 -23.14
C ASP A 298 -11.73 -43.45 -21.92
N LYS A 299 -11.52 -42.13 -21.98
CA LYS A 299 -10.71 -41.35 -21.04
C LYS A 299 -11.40 -40.95 -19.73
N ASP A 300 -12.63 -41.38 -19.47
CA ASP A 300 -13.44 -40.90 -18.32
C ASP A 300 -14.00 -41.99 -17.38
N LEU A 301 -13.28 -43.12 -17.22
CA LEU A 301 -13.66 -44.13 -16.22
C LEU A 301 -13.02 -43.85 -14.84
N LYS A 302 -13.85 -43.46 -13.86
CA LYS A 302 -13.50 -43.43 -12.43
C LYS A 302 -13.84 -44.77 -11.78
N LEU A 303 -12.83 -45.53 -11.36
CA LEU A 303 -12.99 -46.80 -10.65
C LEU A 303 -12.55 -46.67 -9.19
N HIS A 304 -13.41 -47.13 -8.28
CA HIS A 304 -13.15 -47.25 -6.84
C HIS A 304 -12.93 -48.73 -6.51
N VAL A 305 -11.71 -49.12 -6.11
CA VAL A 305 -11.44 -50.46 -5.53
C VAL A 305 -10.41 -50.31 -4.41
N SER A 306 -10.64 -50.99 -3.29
CA SER A 306 -9.82 -51.00 -2.07
C SER A 306 -9.38 -52.43 -1.75
N LEU A 307 -8.15 -52.61 -1.24
CA LEU A 307 -7.73 -53.55 -0.17
C LEU A 307 -6.18 -53.52 0.00
N ASP A 308 -5.73 -53.01 1.15
CA ASP A 308 -4.50 -53.21 1.98
C ASP A 308 -3.23 -53.82 1.31
N GLY A 309 -1.98 -53.33 1.42
CA GLY A 309 -1.26 -52.26 2.12
C GLY A 309 0.23 -52.66 2.19
N VAL A 310 1.21 -51.73 2.04
CA VAL A 310 2.64 -51.88 2.47
C VAL A 310 3.25 -50.47 2.64
N ASP A 311 3.92 -50.24 3.78
CA ASP A 311 4.59 -49.00 4.22
C ASP A 311 6.10 -48.99 3.90
N VAL A 312 6.71 -47.80 3.71
CA VAL A 312 8.00 -47.38 4.30
C VAL A 312 8.03 -45.83 4.49
N GLU A 313 8.64 -45.44 5.61
CA GLU A 313 8.77 -44.21 6.40
C GLU A 313 9.15 -42.88 5.72
N ASP A 314 8.66 -41.75 6.25
CA ASP A 314 9.49 -40.91 7.16
C ASP A 314 8.71 -39.86 7.99
N ALA A 315 9.25 -39.65 9.19
CA ALA A 315 8.67 -39.14 10.43
C ALA A 315 7.78 -37.88 10.40
N ALA A 316 6.64 -37.95 11.08
CA ALA A 316 6.01 -36.80 11.76
C ALA A 316 5.34 -37.29 13.06
N GLU A 317 5.80 -36.78 14.19
CA GLU A 317 5.35 -37.13 15.54
C GLU A 317 3.81 -37.05 15.69
N GLU A 318 3.18 -38.20 15.94
CA GLU A 318 1.77 -38.35 16.32
C GLU A 318 1.63 -38.31 17.85
N GLU A 319 0.81 -37.41 18.36
CA GLU A 319 0.35 -37.43 19.75
C GLU A 319 -0.99 -38.17 19.78
N GLN A 320 -1.01 -39.35 20.38
CA GLN A 320 -2.21 -40.20 20.47
C GLN A 320 -3.06 -39.77 21.66
N VAL A 321 -4.27 -39.26 21.42
CA VAL A 321 -5.28 -39.06 22.47
C VAL A 321 -6.33 -40.16 22.30
N TYR A 322 -6.57 -40.94 23.35
CA TYR A 322 -7.55 -42.02 23.37
C TYR A 322 -8.90 -41.49 23.87
N ASP A 323 -9.99 -41.82 23.18
CA ASP A 323 -11.36 -41.67 23.68
C ASP A 323 -11.96 -43.06 23.97
N GLU A 324 -12.84 -43.16 24.97
CA GLU A 324 -13.23 -44.42 25.63
C GLU A 324 -13.98 -45.45 24.75
N ASP A 325 -14.38 -45.12 23.51
CA ASP A 325 -15.09 -46.03 22.59
C ASP A 325 -14.25 -46.59 21.44
N GLY A 326 -12.91 -46.55 21.55
CA GLY A 326 -12.00 -47.28 20.64
C GLY A 326 -12.00 -46.79 19.19
N THR A 327 -12.54 -45.60 18.92
CA THR A 327 -12.54 -44.98 17.60
C THR A 327 -11.32 -44.05 17.48
N THR A 328 -10.29 -44.46 16.74
CA THR A 328 -9.09 -43.63 16.52
C THR A 328 -9.40 -42.53 15.50
N VAL A 329 -9.58 -41.28 15.96
CA VAL A 329 -9.66 -40.13 15.07
C VAL A 329 -8.25 -39.62 14.83
N SER A 330 -7.59 -40.09 13.76
CA SER A 330 -6.32 -39.52 13.32
C SER A 330 -6.56 -38.11 12.77
N ARG A 331 -6.18 -37.09 13.54
CA ARG A 331 -6.16 -35.72 13.05
C ARG A 331 -4.98 -35.59 12.09
N ILE A 332 -5.22 -35.78 10.79
CA ILE A 332 -4.24 -35.49 9.73
C ILE A 332 -3.76 -34.04 9.92
N LYS A 333 -2.56 -33.84 10.48
CA LYS A 333 -1.90 -32.53 10.43
C LYS A 333 -1.71 -32.24 8.95
N LYS A 334 -2.51 -31.32 8.38
CA LYS A 334 -2.28 -30.79 7.04
C LYS A 334 -0.81 -30.35 6.99
N LYS A 335 0.04 -31.14 6.32
CA LYS A 335 1.42 -30.74 6.02
C LYS A 335 1.29 -29.40 5.30
N LYS A 336 1.81 -28.32 5.92
CA LYS A 336 1.67 -26.97 5.37
C LYS A 336 2.32 -26.99 3.99
N ASP A 337 1.50 -26.90 2.95
CA ASP A 337 1.97 -26.89 1.58
C ASP A 337 2.69 -25.57 1.30
N LEU A 338 4.00 -25.56 1.58
CA LEU A 338 4.84 -24.36 1.53
C LEU A 338 5.34 -24.09 0.10
N ARG A 339 4.97 -24.92 -0.89
CA ARG A 339 5.41 -24.77 -2.28
C ARG A 339 5.05 -23.40 -2.84
N PHE A 340 3.82 -22.95 -2.58
CA PHE A 340 3.38 -21.62 -2.99
C PHE A 340 4.20 -20.51 -2.34
N ALA A 341 4.49 -20.62 -1.04
CA ALA A 341 5.29 -19.63 -0.34
C ALA A 341 6.75 -19.60 -0.85
N LEU A 342 7.34 -20.76 -1.11
CA LEU A 342 8.71 -20.85 -1.65
C LEU A 342 8.78 -20.24 -3.05
N VAL A 343 7.85 -20.62 -3.94
CA VAL A 343 7.78 -20.08 -5.30
C VAL A 343 7.54 -18.59 -5.27
N TRP A 344 6.57 -18.11 -4.48
CA TRP A 344 6.28 -16.68 -4.34
C TRP A 344 7.50 -15.88 -3.85
N PHE A 345 8.25 -16.42 -2.89
CA PHE A 345 9.46 -15.78 -2.38
C PHE A 345 10.54 -15.66 -3.45
N LEU A 346 10.89 -16.78 -4.10
CA LEU A 346 11.91 -16.80 -5.14
C LEU A 346 11.51 -15.92 -6.33
N TYR A 347 10.25 -16.02 -6.75
CA TYR A 347 9.65 -15.18 -7.78
C TYR A 347 9.79 -13.70 -7.44
N SER A 348 9.39 -13.29 -6.25
CA SER A 348 9.47 -11.89 -5.80
C SER A 348 10.91 -11.40 -5.79
N VAL A 349 11.85 -12.17 -5.23
CA VAL A 349 13.26 -11.78 -5.15
C VAL A 349 13.87 -11.63 -6.55
N LEU A 350 13.65 -12.62 -7.43
CA LEU A 350 14.22 -12.65 -8.78
C LEU A 350 13.70 -11.50 -9.64
N PHE A 351 12.38 -11.34 -9.73
CA PHE A 351 11.79 -10.36 -10.64
C PHE A 351 11.94 -8.93 -10.13
N VAL A 352 11.82 -8.68 -8.83
CA VAL A 352 12.06 -7.33 -8.30
C VAL A 352 13.53 -6.91 -8.48
N LYS A 353 14.48 -7.86 -8.37
CA LYS A 353 15.89 -7.59 -8.65
C LYS A 353 16.15 -7.33 -10.15
N ALA A 354 15.54 -8.12 -11.03
CA ALA A 354 15.81 -8.07 -12.46
C ALA A 354 15.05 -6.96 -13.20
N LEU A 355 13.81 -6.68 -12.79
CA LEU A 355 12.88 -5.78 -13.48
C LEU A 355 12.49 -4.55 -12.65
N GLY A 356 12.99 -4.43 -11.41
CA GLY A 356 12.58 -3.37 -10.47
C GLY A 356 11.14 -3.54 -9.93
N THR A 357 10.43 -4.60 -10.32
CA THR A 357 9.04 -4.87 -9.97
C THR A 357 8.67 -6.32 -10.35
N THR A 358 7.52 -6.81 -9.89
CA THR A 358 6.99 -8.10 -10.35
C THR A 358 6.39 -7.97 -11.76
N PRO A 359 6.28 -9.06 -12.55
CA PRO A 359 5.65 -9.05 -13.86
C PRO A 359 4.25 -8.41 -13.89
N GLY A 360 3.38 -8.74 -12.93
CA GLY A 360 2.06 -8.12 -12.75
C GLY A 360 2.18 -6.62 -12.45
N GLY A 361 3.14 -6.24 -11.62
CA GLY A 361 3.50 -4.83 -11.38
C GLY A 361 3.90 -4.11 -12.67
N LYS A 362 4.77 -4.72 -13.48
CA LYS A 362 5.22 -4.17 -14.77
C LYS A 362 4.07 -3.96 -15.75
N ILE A 363 3.17 -4.94 -15.87
CA ILE A 363 1.95 -4.85 -16.71
C ILE A 363 1.06 -3.71 -16.25
N CYS A 364 0.93 -3.52 -14.93
CA CYS A 364 0.14 -2.45 -14.33
C CYS A 364 0.84 -1.08 -14.29
N LYS A 365 2.04 -0.96 -14.88
CA LYS A 365 2.91 0.23 -14.85
C LYS A 365 3.27 0.66 -13.43
N LEU A 366 3.70 -0.31 -12.62
CA LEU A 366 4.11 -0.13 -11.22
C LEU A 366 5.59 -0.43 -11.07
N ALA A 367 6.30 0.43 -10.36
CA ALA A 367 7.71 0.25 -10.00
C ALA A 367 7.88 0.26 -8.48
N VAL A 368 8.73 -0.62 -7.97
CA VAL A 368 9.12 -0.63 -6.56
C VAL A 368 10.40 0.18 -6.42
N VAL A 369 10.35 1.23 -5.59
CA VAL A 369 11.50 2.11 -5.35
C VAL A 369 11.84 2.18 -3.86
N PRO A 370 13.13 2.33 -3.51
CA PRO A 370 13.54 2.65 -2.15
C PRO A 370 12.91 3.95 -1.66
N MET A 371 12.78 4.09 -0.34
CA MET A 371 12.26 5.32 0.24
C MET A 371 13.23 6.50 0.18
N ALA A 372 14.54 6.21 0.22
CA ALA A 372 15.61 7.20 0.24
C ALA A 372 16.08 7.65 -1.16
N GLY A 373 15.55 7.09 -2.25
CA GLY A 373 15.98 7.46 -3.61
C GLY A 373 15.26 6.69 -4.73
N SER A 374 15.56 7.05 -5.98
CA SER A 374 15.00 6.43 -7.20
C SER A 374 15.87 5.33 -7.82
N GLY A 375 16.87 4.85 -7.07
CA GLY A 375 17.79 3.79 -7.51
C GLY A 375 17.25 2.37 -7.36
N PRO A 376 17.98 1.35 -7.85
CA PRO A 376 17.63 -0.05 -7.66
C PRO A 376 17.64 -0.44 -6.17
N LEU A 377 16.81 -1.43 -5.83
CA LEU A 377 16.70 -1.92 -4.45
C LEU A 377 17.98 -2.60 -4.00
N GLU A 378 18.42 -2.29 -2.78
CA GLU A 378 19.50 -3.04 -2.14
C GLU A 378 19.09 -4.50 -1.92
N ARG A 379 20.06 -5.43 -1.96
CA ARG A 379 19.81 -6.87 -1.78
C ARG A 379 19.07 -7.16 -0.47
N LYS A 380 19.46 -6.47 0.61
CA LYS A 380 18.83 -6.59 1.94
C LYS A 380 17.37 -6.14 1.92
N GLN A 381 17.07 -5.01 1.29
CA GLN A 381 15.71 -4.48 1.18
C GLN A 381 14.80 -5.43 0.39
N ASN A 382 15.30 -5.97 -0.72
CA ASN A 382 14.54 -6.92 -1.55
C ASN A 382 14.20 -8.22 -0.79
N LEU A 383 15.15 -8.76 -0.02
CA LEU A 383 14.93 -9.95 0.80
C LEU A 383 13.90 -9.72 1.91
N ILE A 384 14.01 -8.59 2.63
CA ILE A 384 13.05 -8.21 3.68
C ILE A 384 11.66 -8.04 3.08
N ARG A 385 11.55 -7.36 1.93
CA ARG A 385 10.28 -7.17 1.22
C ARG A 385 9.65 -8.52 0.85
N ALA A 386 10.41 -9.41 0.23
CA ALA A 386 9.92 -10.72 -0.18
C ALA A 386 9.44 -11.55 1.02
N PHE A 387 10.18 -11.55 2.13
CA PHE A 387 9.82 -12.25 3.35
C PHE A 387 8.49 -11.74 3.95
N PHE A 388 8.36 -10.42 4.13
CA PHE A 388 7.12 -9.85 4.67
C PHE A 388 5.94 -9.92 3.70
N SER A 389 6.19 -10.08 2.40
CA SER A 389 5.14 -10.32 1.40
C SER A 389 4.46 -11.68 1.60
N LEU A 390 5.21 -12.69 2.06
CA LEU A 390 4.67 -14.00 2.45
C LEU A 390 3.80 -13.91 3.69
N ILE A 391 4.29 -13.21 4.72
CA ILE A 391 3.54 -12.98 5.96
C ILE A 391 2.23 -12.25 5.63
N SER A 392 2.31 -11.23 4.78
CA SER A 392 1.14 -10.47 4.33
C SER A 392 0.10 -11.37 3.64
N GLY A 393 0.53 -12.33 2.83
CA GLY A 393 -0.35 -13.29 2.16
C GLY A 393 -0.94 -14.34 3.12
N TYR A 394 -0.13 -14.87 4.03
CA TYR A 394 -0.54 -15.89 4.99
C TYR A 394 -1.57 -15.37 6.01
N CYS A 395 -1.45 -14.09 6.38
CA CYS A 395 -2.42 -13.40 7.22
C CYS A 395 -3.66 -12.92 6.44
N LEU A 396 -4.27 -13.78 5.61
CA LEU A 396 -5.49 -13.46 4.84
C LEU A 396 -5.39 -12.17 4.02
N PHE A 397 -4.22 -11.90 3.42
CA PHE A 397 -3.95 -10.65 2.69
C PHE A 397 -4.07 -9.36 3.52
N LEU A 398 -4.18 -9.40 4.86
CA LEU A 398 -4.27 -8.21 5.70
C LEU A 398 -3.10 -7.25 5.46
N GLY A 399 -1.90 -7.78 5.27
CA GLY A 399 -0.72 -6.95 5.00
C GLY A 399 -0.76 -6.22 3.66
N TYR A 400 -1.55 -6.70 2.70
CA TYR A 400 -1.82 -6.00 1.43
C TYR A 400 -3.00 -5.03 1.57
N LEU A 401 -4.06 -5.42 2.28
CA LEU A 401 -5.22 -4.56 2.56
C LEU A 401 -4.86 -3.37 3.45
N TRP A 402 -3.82 -3.49 4.29
CA TRP A 402 -3.29 -2.38 5.08
C TRP A 402 -2.92 -1.16 4.23
N ALA A 403 -2.51 -1.38 2.98
CA ALA A 403 -2.22 -0.31 2.04
C ALA A 403 -3.44 0.58 1.70
N LEU A 404 -4.67 0.17 2.07
CA LEU A 404 -5.89 0.97 1.94
C LEU A 404 -5.97 2.10 2.97
N TRP A 405 -5.50 1.84 4.18
CA TRP A 405 -5.58 2.79 5.30
C TRP A 405 -4.27 3.55 5.50
N GLU A 406 -3.15 3.00 5.04
CA GLU A 406 -1.85 3.63 5.20
C GLU A 406 -1.72 4.83 4.24
N ARG A 407 -1.36 5.99 4.80
CA ARG A 407 -1.37 7.27 4.08
C ARG A 407 -0.52 7.25 2.82
N ASP A 408 0.53 6.46 2.73
CA ASP A 408 1.43 6.35 1.57
C ASP A 408 1.13 5.11 0.70
N GLY A 409 0.05 4.39 0.99
CA GLY A 409 -0.40 3.21 0.28
C GLY A 409 0.58 2.04 0.41
N ARG A 410 1.24 1.86 1.55
CA ARG A 410 2.24 0.81 1.76
C ARG A 410 1.62 -0.39 2.45
N GLY A 411 1.88 -1.58 1.91
CA GLY A 411 1.62 -2.82 2.62
C GLY A 411 2.68 -3.06 3.70
N TRP A 412 2.49 -4.07 4.55
CA TRP A 412 3.47 -4.40 5.60
C TRP A 412 4.86 -4.70 5.02
N HIS A 413 4.92 -5.35 3.87
CA HIS A 413 6.16 -5.66 3.16
C HIS A 413 6.88 -4.40 2.62
N ASP A 414 6.12 -3.38 2.23
CA ASP A 414 6.68 -2.07 1.84
C ASP A 414 7.23 -1.33 3.07
N LEU A 415 6.46 -1.34 4.16
CA LEU A 415 6.79 -0.69 5.43
C LEU A 415 8.08 -1.23 6.03
N MET A 416 8.18 -2.56 6.14
CA MET A 416 9.33 -3.24 6.77
C MET A 416 10.59 -3.16 5.91
N ALA A 417 10.46 -3.14 4.59
CA ALA A 417 11.60 -3.02 3.69
C ALA A 417 12.06 -1.57 3.47
N GLY A 418 11.31 -0.56 3.95
CA GLY A 418 11.59 0.84 3.65
C GLY A 418 11.46 1.13 2.15
N THR A 419 10.42 0.58 1.51
CA THR A 419 10.17 0.69 0.07
C THR A 419 8.75 1.20 -0.19
N ARG A 420 8.46 1.57 -1.44
CA ARG A 420 7.11 1.93 -1.86
C ARG A 420 6.84 1.55 -3.31
N VAL A 421 5.56 1.39 -3.64
CA VAL A 421 5.09 1.17 -5.01
C VAL A 421 4.66 2.49 -5.64
N THR A 422 5.29 2.83 -6.75
CA THR A 422 5.06 4.05 -7.52
C THR A 422 4.58 3.73 -8.93
N GLN A 423 3.88 4.68 -9.57
CA GLN A 423 3.49 4.52 -10.96
C GLN A 423 4.67 4.90 -11.88
N THR A 424 5.04 4.00 -12.78
CA THR A 424 5.99 4.29 -13.86
C THR A 424 5.28 5.15 -14.92
N GLN A 425 5.95 6.19 -15.40
CA GLN A 425 5.43 7.07 -16.46
C GLN A 425 5.26 6.30 -17.77
#